data_AF-A0A2V9S145-F1
#
_entry.id   AF-A0A2V9S145-F1
#
_cell.length_a   1.000
_cell.length_b   1.000
_cell.length_c   1.000
_cell.angle_alpha   90.00
_cell.angle_beta   90.00
_cell.angle_gamma   90.00
#
_symmetry.space_group_name_H-M   'P 1'
#
loop_
_entity.id
_entity.type
_entity.pdbx_description
1 polymer ?
#
loop_
_entity_poly.entity_id
_entity_poly.type
_entity_poly.pdbx_seq_one_letter_code
_entity_poly.pdbx_strand_id
1 'polypeptide(L)'
;MFGHRVPDVLAGADAALGESFLQVKFINTASGASLPDLEQLIFAPELGQEFRFISLTARADGTLRANFGVADGTPGKAEVIQTGLFMTKFKGATGEDFPAERINLNVVGQ
;
A
#
# COMPACT_ATOMS: atom_id res chain seq x y z
N MET A 1 -17.41 -0.66 1.40
CA MET A 1 -17.45 -0.38 2.86
C MET A 1 -16.96 1.03 3.16
N PHE A 2 -15.95 1.53 2.46
CA PHE A 2 -15.40 2.88 2.64
C PHE A 2 -15.25 3.56 1.28
N GLY A 3 -15.62 4.83 1.19
CA GLY A 3 -15.63 5.62 -0.04
C GLY A 3 -16.63 5.13 -1.10
N HIS A 4 -16.61 5.84 -2.23
CA HIS A 4 -17.36 5.53 -3.44
C HIS A 4 -16.46 4.94 -4.53
N ARG A 5 -17.04 4.28 -5.54
CA ARG A 5 -16.28 3.81 -6.70
C ARG A 5 -15.92 5.00 -7.59
N VAL A 6 -14.89 4.84 -8.40
CA VAL A 6 -14.43 5.89 -9.34
C VAL A 6 -15.57 6.44 -10.22
N PRO A 7 -16.44 5.61 -10.86
CA PRO A 7 -17.53 6.14 -11.67
C PRO A 7 -18.54 6.99 -10.87
N ASP A 8 -18.81 6.63 -9.61
CA ASP A 8 -19.76 7.35 -8.76
C ASP A 8 -19.20 8.73 -8.37
N VAL A 9 -17.89 8.80 -8.07
CA VAL A 9 -17.19 10.06 -7.81
C VAL A 9 -17.20 10.96 -9.04
N LEU A 10 -16.95 10.39 -10.23
CA LEU A 10 -17.05 11.12 -11.49
C LEU A 10 -18.48 11.62 -11.77
N ALA A 11 -19.50 10.94 -11.23
CA ALA A 11 -20.89 11.34 -11.29
C ALA A 11 -21.33 12.32 -10.17
N GLY A 12 -20.41 12.73 -9.29
CA GLY A 12 -20.64 13.75 -8.26
C GLY A 12 -20.74 13.23 -6.82
N ALA A 13 -20.49 11.95 -6.57
CA ALA A 13 -20.35 11.43 -5.20
C ALA A 13 -19.07 11.94 -4.53
N ASP A 14 -19.02 11.89 -3.20
CA ASP A 14 -17.83 12.28 -2.44
C ASP A 14 -16.69 11.27 -2.60
N ALA A 15 -15.47 11.78 -2.75
CA ALA A 15 -14.26 10.98 -2.84
C ALA A 15 -13.67 10.72 -1.45
N ALA A 16 -13.20 9.49 -1.22
CA ALA A 16 -12.25 9.24 -0.14
C ALA A 16 -10.86 9.62 -0.64
N LEU A 17 -10.15 10.47 0.12
CA LEU A 17 -8.83 10.94 -0.22
C LEU A 17 -7.83 10.44 0.80
N GLY A 18 -6.65 10.07 0.32
CA GLY A 18 -5.61 9.52 1.17
C GLY A 18 -4.22 9.81 0.67
N GLU A 19 -3.28 9.54 1.55
CA GLU A 19 -1.87 9.60 1.31
C GLU A 19 -1.26 8.21 1.49
N SER A 20 -0.18 7.95 0.76
CA SER A 20 0.60 6.75 0.95
C SER A 20 2.09 7.07 0.94
N PHE A 21 2.83 6.24 1.66
CA PHE A 21 4.28 6.31 1.76
C PHE A 21 4.85 4.93 1.47
N LEU A 22 5.67 4.86 0.42
CA LEU A 22 6.41 3.67 0.05
C LEU A 22 7.88 3.84 0.44
N GLN A 23 8.39 2.92 1.25
CA GLN A 23 9.81 2.84 1.56
C GLN A 23 10.40 1.62 0.86
N VAL A 24 11.45 1.85 0.08
CA VAL A 24 12.26 0.79 -0.52
C VAL A 24 13.69 0.92 -0.01
N LYS A 25 14.29 -0.20 0.41
CA LYS A 25 15.73 -0.27 0.73
C LYS A 25 16.38 -1.32 -0.15
N PHE A 26 17.52 -0.97 -0.71
CA PHE A 26 18.30 -1.86 -1.57
C PHE A 26 19.78 -1.45 -1.53
N ILE A 27 20.63 -2.34 -2.03
CA ILE A 27 22.04 -2.08 -2.29
C ILE A 27 22.22 -1.92 -3.79
N ASN A 28 23.01 -0.93 -4.20
CA ASN A 28 23.52 -0.78 -5.56
C ASN A 28 24.99 -0.33 -5.45
N THR A 29 25.91 -1.15 -5.96
CA THR A 29 27.35 -0.86 -5.92
C THR A 29 27.80 0.13 -7.00
N ALA A 30 26.96 0.43 -7.99
CA ALA A 30 27.23 1.41 -9.04
C ALA A 30 26.92 2.85 -8.56
N SER A 31 27.85 3.45 -7.82
CA SER A 31 27.71 4.82 -7.32
C SER A 31 27.54 5.83 -8.47
N GLY A 32 26.55 6.73 -8.34
CA GLY A 32 26.23 7.74 -9.36
C GLY A 32 25.43 7.23 -10.56
N ALA A 33 25.15 5.92 -10.63
CA ALA A 33 24.22 5.39 -11.62
C ALA A 33 22.77 5.84 -11.34
N SER A 34 21.93 5.75 -12.36
CA SER A 34 20.49 5.99 -12.22
C SER A 34 19.86 5.07 -11.17
N LEU A 35 18.75 5.52 -10.59
CA LEU A 35 17.95 4.67 -9.72
C LEU A 35 17.46 3.44 -10.52
N PRO A 36 17.64 2.21 -10.02
CA PRO A 36 17.16 1.02 -10.70
C PRO A 36 15.65 1.02 -10.86
N ASP A 37 15.17 0.34 -11.91
CA ASP A 37 13.74 0.02 -12.01
C ASP A 37 13.33 -0.90 -10.84
N LEU A 38 12.19 -0.61 -10.21
CA LEU A 38 11.77 -1.32 -9.01
C LEU A 38 11.39 -2.78 -9.29
N GLU A 39 10.74 -3.04 -10.42
CA GLU A 39 10.33 -4.39 -10.82
C GLU A 39 11.57 -5.24 -11.13
N GLN A 40 12.50 -4.71 -11.91
CA GLN A 40 13.79 -5.34 -12.19
C GLN A 40 14.57 -5.61 -10.90
N LEU A 41 14.68 -4.64 -10.01
CA LEU A 41 15.41 -4.79 -8.74
C LEU A 41 14.83 -5.90 -7.85
N ILE A 42 13.51 -6.09 -7.87
CA ILE A 42 12.82 -7.12 -7.08
C ILE A 42 12.94 -8.50 -7.72
N PHE A 43 12.70 -8.61 -9.04
CA PHE A 43 12.52 -9.92 -9.69
C PHE A 43 13.76 -10.41 -10.46
N ALA A 44 14.66 -9.51 -10.84
CA ALA A 44 15.85 -9.83 -11.64
C ALA A 44 17.03 -8.88 -11.32
N PRO A 45 17.51 -8.82 -10.07
CA PRO A 45 18.58 -7.90 -9.68
C PRO A 45 19.85 -8.11 -10.52
N GLU A 46 20.43 -7.02 -11.01
CA GLU A 46 21.70 -7.05 -11.74
C GLU A 46 22.90 -7.28 -10.79
N LEU A 47 24.08 -7.54 -11.35
CA LEU A 47 25.29 -7.73 -10.55
C LEU A 47 25.57 -6.49 -9.69
N GLY A 48 25.68 -6.69 -8.37
CA GLY A 48 25.91 -5.61 -7.41
C GLY A 48 24.63 -4.93 -6.91
N GLN A 49 23.46 -5.40 -7.36
CA GLN A 49 22.18 -5.01 -6.80
C GLN A 49 21.67 -6.04 -5.80
N GLU A 50 21.01 -5.57 -4.74
CA GLU A 50 20.34 -6.44 -3.79
C GLU A 50 19.12 -5.74 -3.19
N PHE A 51 17.94 -6.28 -3.45
CA PHE A 51 16.72 -5.83 -2.80
C PHE A 51 16.72 -6.25 -1.33
N ARG A 52 16.42 -5.31 -0.43
CA ARG A 52 16.47 -5.56 1.02
C ARG A 52 15.12 -5.50 1.70
N PHE A 53 14.27 -4.56 1.28
CA PHE A 53 13.07 -4.24 2.03
C PHE A 53 12.12 -3.39 1.19
N ILE A 54 10.83 -3.64 1.37
CA ILE A 54 9.78 -2.73 0.94
C ILE A 54 8.68 -2.69 2.00
N SER A 55 8.15 -1.49 2.24
CA SER A 55 6.97 -1.28 3.07
C SER A 55 6.08 -0.18 2.50
N LEU A 56 4.78 -0.36 2.67
CA LEU A 56 3.75 0.61 2.33
C LEU A 56 2.96 0.97 3.58
N THR A 57 2.82 2.27 3.83
CA THR A 57 1.83 2.79 4.78
C THR A 57 0.88 3.69 4.02
N ALA A 58 -0.41 3.51 4.18
CA ALA A 58 -1.43 4.35 3.57
C ALA A 58 -2.50 4.74 4.57
N ARG A 59 -3.01 5.96 4.45
CA ARG A 59 -4.09 6.50 5.27
C ARG A 59 -5.06 7.24 4.38
N ALA A 60 -6.36 7.09 4.63
CA ALA A 60 -7.38 7.80 3.88
C ALA A 60 -8.51 8.24 4.79
N ASP A 61 -9.04 9.42 4.54
CA ASP A 61 -10.26 9.95 5.13
C ASP A 61 -11.38 9.94 4.10
N GLY A 62 -12.59 9.66 4.55
CA GLY A 62 -13.73 9.51 3.68
C GLY A 62 -14.95 9.05 4.46
N THR A 63 -15.87 8.42 3.75
CA THR A 63 -17.20 8.10 4.28
C THR A 63 -17.46 6.61 4.21
N LEU A 64 -17.95 6.06 5.30
CA LEU A 64 -18.38 4.68 5.41
C LEU A 64 -19.71 4.48 4.70
N ARG A 65 -19.87 3.28 4.17
CA ARG A 65 -21.06 2.85 3.44
C ARG A 65 -21.95 2.02 4.35
N ALA A 66 -23.24 1.93 4.04
CA ALA A 66 -24.19 1.10 4.79
C ALA A 66 -23.70 -0.35 5.05
N ASN A 67 -22.98 -0.94 4.10
CA ASN A 67 -22.40 -2.28 4.21
C ASN A 67 -21.32 -2.41 5.31
N PHE A 68 -20.83 -1.32 5.89
CA PHE A 68 -19.96 -1.31 7.06
C PHE A 68 -20.75 -1.53 8.37
N GLY A 69 -22.08 -1.42 8.35
CA GLY A 69 -22.94 -1.54 9.53
C GLY A 69 -23.24 -0.20 10.23
N VAL A 70 -22.96 0.93 9.57
CA VAL A 70 -23.28 2.29 10.04
C VAL A 70 -24.15 3.01 9.02
N ALA A 71 -24.71 4.17 9.37
CA ALA A 71 -25.46 4.99 8.43
C ALA A 71 -24.58 5.37 7.23
N ASP A 72 -25.14 5.37 6.02
CA ASP A 72 -24.41 5.73 4.82
C ASP A 72 -23.93 7.20 4.89
N GLY A 73 -22.68 7.45 4.50
CA GLY A 73 -22.07 8.78 4.62
C GLY A 73 -21.43 9.06 5.99
N THR A 74 -21.45 8.13 6.94
CA THR A 74 -20.77 8.29 8.24
C THR A 74 -19.27 8.55 8.04
N PRO A 75 -18.67 9.60 8.63
CA PRO A 75 -17.23 9.84 8.52
C PRO A 75 -16.40 8.65 9.01
N GLY A 76 -15.36 8.30 8.27
CA GLY A 76 -14.48 7.20 8.60
C GLY A 76 -13.04 7.44 8.16
N LYS A 77 -12.18 6.57 8.66
CA LYS A 77 -10.74 6.57 8.37
C LYS A 77 -10.26 5.16 8.07
N ALA A 78 -9.53 5.02 6.98
CA ALA A 78 -8.84 3.80 6.60
C ALA A 78 -7.34 3.94 6.85
N GLU A 79 -6.72 2.91 7.39
CA GLU A 79 -5.27 2.79 7.52
C GLU A 79 -4.82 1.41 7.05
N VAL A 80 -3.79 1.38 6.20
CA VAL A 80 -3.14 0.17 5.72
C VAL A 80 -1.67 0.25 6.07
N ILE A 81 -1.15 -0.80 6.70
CA ILE A 81 0.29 -0.96 6.93
C ILE A 81 0.67 -2.32 6.37
N GLN A 82 1.71 -2.31 5.56
CA GLN A 82 2.33 -3.49 5.00
C GLN A 82 3.84 -3.36 5.07
N THR A 83 4.47 -4.13 5.94
CA THR A 83 5.91 -4.15 6.17
C THR A 83 6.48 -5.46 5.63
N GLY A 84 7.77 -5.48 5.28
CA GLY A 84 8.50 -6.75 5.15
C GLY A 84 8.03 -7.69 4.02
N LEU A 85 7.37 -7.15 2.99
CA LEU A 85 6.85 -7.86 1.81
C LEU A 85 7.84 -8.87 1.18
N PHE A 86 9.15 -8.67 1.35
CA PHE A 86 10.16 -9.68 1.01
C PHE A 86 11.21 -9.79 2.12
N MET A 87 10.92 -10.60 3.14
CA MET A 87 11.85 -10.98 4.21
C MET A 87 12.35 -12.41 4.04
N THR A 88 12.68 -12.85 2.82
CA THR A 88 13.20 -14.22 2.60
C THR A 88 14.60 -14.19 1.97
N LYS A 89 15.47 -15.07 2.50
CA LYS A 89 16.72 -15.44 1.83
C LYS A 89 16.33 -16.25 0.59
N PHE A 90 16.21 -15.57 -0.56
CA PHE A 90 15.88 -16.11 -1.88
C PHE A 90 16.22 -17.61 -2.05
N LYS A 91 15.21 -18.47 -1.90
CA LYS A 91 15.22 -19.88 -2.32
C LYS A 91 13.93 -20.26 -3.07
N GLY A 92 13.35 -19.29 -3.79
CA GLY A 92 12.09 -19.43 -4.52
C GLY A 92 10.94 -18.72 -3.83
N ALA A 93 10.00 -18.21 -4.63
CA ALA A 93 8.74 -17.66 -4.17
C ALA A 93 7.87 -18.82 -3.64
N THR A 94 7.88 -19.03 -2.32
CA THR A 94 7.09 -20.09 -1.66
C THR A 94 6.29 -19.52 -0.48
N GLY A 95 5.66 -18.37 -0.63
CA GLY A 95 4.80 -17.78 0.40
C GLY A 95 3.98 -16.62 -0.16
N GLU A 96 2.83 -16.34 0.47
CA GLU A 96 1.91 -15.26 0.11
C GLU A 96 2.69 -13.94 -0.09
N ASP A 97 2.75 -13.45 -1.33
CA ASP A 97 3.71 -12.40 -1.73
C ASP A 97 3.33 -11.00 -1.19
N PHE A 98 2.12 -10.83 -0.66
CA PHE A 98 1.57 -9.53 -0.27
C PHE A 98 0.54 -9.60 0.88
N PRO A 99 0.80 -10.21 2.05
CA PRO A 99 -0.15 -10.14 3.15
C PRO A 99 -0.25 -8.68 3.60
N ALA A 100 -1.46 -8.11 3.54
CA ALA A 100 -1.70 -6.85 4.23
C ALA A 100 -1.57 -7.14 5.73
N GLU A 101 -0.45 -6.74 6.33
CA GLU A 101 -0.18 -7.01 7.75
C GLU A 101 -1.26 -6.39 8.64
N ARG A 102 -1.82 -5.25 8.22
CA ARG A 102 -2.92 -4.59 8.92
C ARG A 102 -3.75 -3.69 8.01
N ILE A 103 -5.06 -3.92 8.00
CA ILE A 103 -6.06 -3.00 7.45
C ILE A 103 -7.00 -2.62 8.60
N ASN A 104 -7.02 -1.34 8.98
CA ASN A 104 -7.98 -0.81 9.95
C ASN A 104 -8.97 0.10 9.22
N LEU A 105 -10.25 -0.05 9.53
CA LEU A 105 -11.29 0.84 9.08
C LEU A 105 -12.15 1.22 10.28
N ASN A 106 -12.22 2.51 10.59
CA ASN A 106 -12.87 3.01 11.81
C ASN A 106 -13.82 4.18 11.50
N VAL A 107 -14.87 4.31 12.30
CA VAL A 107 -15.68 5.53 12.40
C VAL A 107 -14.86 6.63 13.07
N VAL A 108 -15.05 7.88 12.68
CA VAL A 108 -14.39 9.05 13.30
C VAL A 108 -15.44 10.02 13.84
N GLY A 109 -15.25 10.53 15.06
CA GLY A 109 -16.06 11.62 15.63
C GLY A 109 -17.33 11.21 16.40
N GLN A 110 -17.28 10.14 17.20
CA GLN A 110 -18.31 9.85 18.20
C GLN A 110 -18.06 10.59 19.51
#